data_AF-A0A968X1U3-F1
#
_entry.id   AF-A0A968X1U3-F1
#
_cell.length_a   1.000
_cell.length_b   1.000
_cell.length_c   1.000
_cell.angle_alpha   90.00
_cell.angle_beta   90.00
_cell.angle_gamma   90.00
#
_symmetry.space_group_name_H-M   'P 1'
#
loop_
_entity.id
_entity.type
_entity.pdbx_description
1 polymer ?
#
loop_
_entity_poly.entity_id
_entity_poly.type
_entity_poly.pdbx_seq_one_letter_code
_entity_poly.pdbx_strand_id
1 'polypeptide(L)'
;FYTDFTKFIDVSLAPTPFLSIAPLAGASVSLEAKAIEMTQAVQNRDNTLPLVRNKATVARVYARTANVALAQTVRSYLYASNDGTDLPGSPLVIQQSAPTSIDRNNLNHTANFLLPNSWTQGSYTFSARAADRLGNVASSTPINVGFNTRTVPTVWAVPINTGTQQNPNVTTNANIQNQKDYMRAVYPVHNINFVDKPWQDIGPTTVGNTIDRLNTYYNNAAIAWLFTVLFTGKQPFTLPNQVYGFTPSGGGISDPTWFNNGAGKVARGFLGTSSEGTLAHEINHNLDRSNNGTWGRHVPNGCGADGTDPNWPYANRNINEVGFDTRLPWAASGSKLTVIPNTDPDLMSYCQSGHLPTKWISPYRWQNLYNTFFAGYVGAKRSISARADCRSSRRLLHHRAHQQRWHGAVEPGAVSEGPALGECATRRVCAVVAECFGANHRALAIQGRVRQRPGRTHRVGVLQLSGPGGLNHSVSAQRRPSRIHRVAQGGHGAGLAQSLGCADGDRNCAHLWRSGERDANCAVDSERPRQ
;
A
#
# COMPACT_ATOMS: atom_id res chain seq x y z
N PHE A 1 -23.85 -20.94 25.29
CA PHE A 1 -24.03 -19.63 25.92
C PHE A 1 -24.34 -19.87 27.38
N TYR A 2 -23.41 -19.54 28.27
CA TYR A 2 -23.58 -19.74 29.71
C TYR A 2 -24.35 -18.54 30.29
N THR A 3 -25.47 -18.80 30.97
CA THR A 3 -26.41 -17.81 31.52
C THR A 3 -26.21 -17.55 33.02
N ASP A 4 -25.06 -17.95 33.57
CA ASP A 4 -24.78 -17.84 35.00
C ASP A 4 -23.55 -16.96 35.25
N PHE A 5 -23.80 -15.74 35.71
CA PHE A 5 -22.78 -14.74 36.03
C PHE A 5 -22.27 -14.85 37.48
N THR A 6 -22.81 -15.77 38.29
CA THR A 6 -22.41 -15.93 39.71
C THR A 6 -21.03 -16.58 39.89
N LYS A 7 -20.41 -17.06 38.80
CA LYS A 7 -19.07 -17.67 38.79
C LYS A 7 -17.97 -16.77 38.22
N PHE A 8 -18.24 -15.49 37.96
CA PHE A 8 -17.16 -14.56 37.66
C PHE A 8 -16.33 -14.33 38.93
N ILE A 9 -15.04 -14.67 38.84
CA ILE A 9 -14.06 -14.28 39.85
C ILE A 9 -14.07 -12.75 39.92
N ASP A 10 -14.39 -12.22 41.09
CA ASP A 10 -14.27 -10.80 41.38
C ASP A 10 -12.78 -10.46 41.43
N VAL A 11 -12.22 -10.02 40.30
CA VAL A 11 -10.85 -9.53 40.24
C VAL A 11 -10.87 -8.09 40.76
N SER A 12 -10.86 -7.95 42.08
CA SER A 12 -10.56 -6.68 42.74
C SER A 12 -9.08 -6.38 42.52
N LEU A 13 -8.76 -5.68 41.44
CA LEU A 13 -7.46 -5.05 41.28
C LEU A 13 -7.31 -4.04 42.42
N ALA A 14 -6.39 -4.29 43.35
CA ALA A 14 -5.99 -3.28 44.32
C ALA A 14 -5.68 -1.99 43.55
N PRO A 15 -6.19 -0.82 43.98
CA PRO A 15 -5.88 0.42 43.31
C PRO A 15 -4.35 0.53 43.25
N THR A 16 -3.82 0.62 42.04
CA THR A 16 -2.42 1.01 41.86
C THR A 16 -2.20 2.25 42.70
N PRO A 17 -1.13 2.33 43.52
CA PRO A 17 -0.79 3.55 44.24
C PRO A 17 -0.32 4.57 43.21
N PHE A 18 -1.26 5.12 42.44
CA PHE A 18 -1.09 6.43 41.88
C PHE A 18 -1.03 7.33 43.10
N LEU A 19 0.16 7.88 43.35
CA LEU A 19 0.27 9.09 44.16
C LEU A 19 -0.75 10.06 43.57
N SER A 20 -1.88 10.22 44.23
CA SER A 20 -2.87 11.22 43.87
C SER A 20 -2.25 12.55 44.28
N ILE A 21 -1.39 13.09 43.42
CA ILE A 21 -0.89 14.45 43.59
C ILE A 21 -2.17 15.30 43.63
N ALA A 22 -2.39 15.96 44.75
CA ALA A 22 -3.50 16.89 44.90
C ALA A 22 -3.38 17.93 43.78
N PRO A 23 -4.49 18.35 43.16
CA PRO A 23 -4.42 19.40 42.16
C PRO A 23 -3.77 20.66 42.77
N LEU A 24 -2.90 21.30 42.00
CA LEU A 24 -2.29 22.56 42.41
C LEU A 24 -3.37 23.64 42.54
N ALA A 25 -3.37 24.35 43.68
CA ALA A 25 -4.33 25.42 43.92
C ALA A 25 -4.27 26.47 42.80
N GLY A 26 -5.44 26.91 42.34
CA GLY A 26 -5.57 27.88 41.24
C GLY A 26 -5.40 27.32 39.84
N ALA A 27 -5.04 26.04 39.67
CA ALA A 27 -5.05 25.39 38.36
C ALA A 27 -6.43 25.48 37.71
N SER A 28 -6.45 25.66 36.39
CA SER A 28 -7.67 25.59 35.61
C SER A 28 -7.44 24.86 34.29
N VAL A 29 -8.40 24.04 33.87
CA VAL A 29 -8.37 23.38 32.57
C VAL A 29 -8.93 24.28 31.46
N SER A 30 -8.33 24.21 30.28
CA SER A 30 -8.84 24.84 29.06
C SER A 30 -8.63 23.94 27.84
N LEU A 31 -9.36 24.21 26.77
CA LEU A 31 -9.19 23.57 25.46
C LEU A 31 -8.61 24.59 24.47
N GLU A 32 -7.78 24.14 23.53
CA GLU A 32 -7.37 24.98 22.41
C GLU A 32 -8.56 25.34 21.52
N ALA A 33 -8.47 26.46 20.77
CA ALA A 33 -9.54 26.90 19.87
C ALA A 33 -9.93 25.80 18.86
N LYS A 34 -8.95 25.10 18.30
CA LYS A 34 -9.14 23.92 17.42
C LYS A 34 -9.10 22.64 18.26
N ALA A 35 -10.00 22.48 19.23
CA ALA A 35 -9.87 21.50 20.31
C ALA A 35 -9.73 20.03 19.88
N ILE A 36 -10.23 19.66 18.69
CA ILE A 36 -10.31 18.28 18.21
C ILE A 36 -9.60 18.15 16.85
N GLU A 37 -8.73 17.16 16.71
CA GLU A 37 -8.12 16.73 15.44
C GLU A 37 -8.51 15.27 15.15
N MET A 38 -9.08 15.02 13.97
CA MET A 38 -9.52 13.71 13.49
C MET A 38 -8.54 13.17 12.44
N THR A 39 -7.73 12.19 12.83
CA THR A 39 -6.65 11.67 11.98
C THR A 39 -6.77 10.18 11.73
N GLN A 40 -6.42 9.77 10.51
CA GLN A 40 -6.37 8.37 10.07
C GLN A 40 -4.98 7.94 9.56
N ALA A 41 -4.07 8.91 9.44
CA ALA A 41 -2.65 8.76 9.15
C ALA A 41 -2.00 10.14 9.25
N VAL A 42 -2.62 11.16 8.65
CA VAL A 42 -2.18 12.56 8.67
C VAL A 42 -3.42 13.46 8.67
N GLN A 43 -3.32 14.61 9.31
CA GLN A 43 -4.39 15.62 9.36
C GLN A 43 -3.78 17.00 9.62
N ASN A 44 -4.47 18.08 9.25
CA ASN A 44 -4.14 19.44 9.70
C ASN A 44 -5.05 19.88 10.86
N ARG A 45 -4.72 20.97 11.55
CA ARG A 45 -5.53 21.41 12.71
C ARG A 45 -6.94 21.86 12.35
N ASP A 46 -7.21 22.15 11.08
CA ASP A 46 -8.53 22.53 10.56
C ASP A 46 -9.41 21.33 10.17
N ASN A 47 -8.89 20.10 10.27
CA ASN A 47 -9.59 18.88 9.86
C ASN A 47 -10.05 18.88 8.38
N THR A 48 -9.28 19.50 7.49
CA THR A 48 -9.69 19.61 6.08
C THR A 48 -9.27 18.43 5.22
N LEU A 49 -8.34 17.58 5.68
CA LEU A 49 -8.02 16.36 4.94
C LEU A 49 -9.18 15.37 5.04
N PRO A 50 -9.57 14.78 3.90
CA PRO A 50 -10.78 13.99 3.87
C PRO A 50 -10.56 12.63 4.51
N LEU A 51 -11.59 12.16 5.23
CA LEU A 51 -11.54 10.94 6.02
C LEU A 51 -12.30 9.80 5.34
N VAL A 52 -11.80 8.59 5.58
CA VAL A 52 -12.28 7.35 4.98
C VAL A 52 -13.19 6.62 5.95
N ARG A 53 -14.36 6.23 5.49
CA ARG A 53 -15.33 5.44 6.24
C ARG A 53 -14.71 4.14 6.73
N ASN A 54 -14.94 3.77 8.00
CA ASN A 54 -14.46 2.54 8.63
C ASN A 54 -12.93 2.37 8.70
N LYS A 55 -12.13 3.40 8.37
CA LYS A 55 -10.69 3.36 8.60
C LYS A 55 -10.42 3.70 10.07
N ALA A 56 -9.47 3.00 10.69
CA ALA A 56 -9.05 3.29 12.06
C ALA A 56 -8.74 4.78 12.22
N THR A 57 -9.47 5.45 13.12
CA THR A 57 -9.46 6.90 13.29
C THR A 57 -9.14 7.23 14.74
N VAL A 58 -8.29 8.23 14.94
CA VAL A 58 -8.00 8.79 16.25
C VAL A 58 -8.51 10.22 16.31
N ALA A 59 -9.26 10.51 17.37
CA ALA A 59 -9.55 11.87 17.76
C ALA A 59 -8.53 12.32 18.82
N ARG A 60 -7.79 13.38 18.54
CA ARG A 60 -6.83 13.99 19.47
C ARG A 60 -7.49 15.23 20.08
N VAL A 61 -7.66 15.24 21.39
CA VAL A 61 -8.23 16.36 22.14
C VAL A 61 -7.12 17.16 22.83
N TYR A 62 -7.07 18.44 22.52
CA TYR A 62 -6.04 19.38 22.94
C TYR A 62 -6.47 20.15 24.19
N ALA A 63 -6.36 19.48 25.34
CA ALA A 63 -6.59 20.10 26.64
C ALA A 63 -5.28 20.48 27.32
N ARG A 64 -5.23 21.68 27.89
CA ARG A 64 -4.09 22.22 28.64
C ARG A 64 -4.53 22.71 30.01
N THR A 65 -3.57 22.83 30.91
CA THR A 65 -3.75 23.47 32.21
C THR A 65 -3.21 24.90 32.16
N ALA A 66 -3.87 25.84 32.84
CA ALA A 66 -3.43 27.21 33.03
C ALA A 66 -3.20 27.53 34.52
N ASN A 67 -2.59 28.70 34.78
CA ASN A 67 -2.35 29.29 36.10
C ASN A 67 -1.38 28.53 37.03
N VAL A 68 -0.75 27.47 36.54
CA VAL A 68 0.24 26.68 37.28
C VAL A 68 1.41 26.31 36.39
N ALA A 69 2.56 26.02 36.99
CA ALA A 69 3.79 25.69 36.28
C ALA A 69 3.87 24.21 35.84
N LEU A 70 3.06 23.33 36.44
CA LEU A 70 3.12 21.88 36.21
C LEU A 70 1.84 21.36 35.56
N ALA A 71 2.00 20.33 34.73
CA ALA A 71 0.88 19.60 34.15
C ALA A 71 -0.07 19.06 35.24
N GLN A 72 -1.37 19.04 34.96
CA GLN A 72 -2.39 18.56 35.90
C GLN A 72 -3.17 17.40 35.32
N THR A 73 -3.67 16.53 36.20
CA THR A 73 -4.56 15.45 35.77
C THR A 73 -5.93 16.01 35.39
N VAL A 74 -6.35 15.75 34.16
CA VAL A 74 -7.68 16.11 33.64
C VAL A 74 -8.37 14.88 33.07
N ARG A 75 -9.70 14.86 33.13
CA ARG A 75 -10.53 13.94 32.36
C ARG A 75 -10.99 14.64 31.10
N SER A 76 -10.60 14.11 29.95
CA SER A 76 -11.06 14.53 28.64
C SER A 76 -12.19 13.60 28.21
N TYR A 77 -13.28 14.20 27.72
CA TYR A 77 -14.46 13.54 27.20
C TYR A 77 -14.59 13.89 25.73
N LEU A 78 -14.90 12.90 24.90
CA LEU A 78 -15.22 13.08 23.49
C LEU A 78 -16.64 12.59 23.25
N TYR A 79 -17.50 13.49 22.82
CA TYR A 79 -18.89 13.21 22.46
C TYR A 79 -19.00 13.08 20.94
N ALA A 80 -19.86 12.19 20.49
CA ALA A 80 -20.25 12.07 19.10
C ALA A 80 -21.76 11.91 19.01
N SER A 81 -22.38 12.63 18.08
CA SER A 81 -23.82 12.59 17.86
C SER A 81 -24.16 12.59 16.38
N ASN A 82 -25.33 12.04 16.05
CA ASN A 82 -25.97 12.13 14.76
C ASN A 82 -27.24 12.98 14.92
N ASP A 83 -27.26 14.18 14.35
CA ASP A 83 -28.38 15.12 14.43
C ASP A 83 -28.89 15.34 15.87
N GLY A 84 -27.95 15.53 16.80
CA GLY A 84 -28.23 15.78 18.22
C GLY A 84 -28.51 14.52 19.06
N THR A 85 -28.62 13.34 18.45
CA THR A 85 -28.72 12.07 19.19
C THR A 85 -27.34 11.48 19.40
N ASP A 86 -26.97 11.21 20.66
CA ASP A 86 -25.68 10.59 20.99
C ASP A 86 -25.50 9.25 20.28
N LEU A 87 -24.31 9.03 19.73
CA LEU A 87 -23.94 7.73 19.18
C LEU A 87 -23.76 6.71 20.32
N PRO A 88 -24.03 5.41 20.08
CA PRO A 88 -23.74 4.37 21.06
C PRO A 88 -22.29 4.44 21.56
N GLY A 89 -22.13 4.46 22.89
CA GLY A 89 -20.84 4.61 23.55
C GLY A 89 -20.36 6.05 23.77
N SER A 90 -21.17 7.06 23.41
CA SER A 90 -20.86 8.48 23.69
C SER A 90 -21.20 8.81 25.15
N PRO A 91 -20.36 9.56 25.88
CA PRO A 91 -19.00 9.98 25.50
C PRO A 91 -17.93 8.91 25.74
N LEU A 92 -16.83 9.00 24.99
CA LEU A 92 -15.57 8.34 25.36
C LEU A 92 -14.82 9.19 26.40
N VAL A 93 -14.08 8.56 27.32
CA VAL A 93 -13.36 9.25 28.41
C VAL A 93 -11.93 8.75 28.55
N ILE A 94 -10.98 9.68 28.65
CA ILE A 94 -9.57 9.41 28.95
C ILE A 94 -9.11 10.34 30.07
N GLN A 95 -8.37 9.78 31.03
CA GLN A 95 -7.60 10.57 31.98
C GLN A 95 -6.21 10.83 31.41
N GLN A 96 -5.79 12.09 31.38
CA GLN A 96 -4.47 12.50 30.88
C GLN A 96 -3.81 13.50 31.83
N SER A 97 -2.50 13.65 31.71
CA SER A 97 -1.76 14.75 32.32
C SER A 97 -1.70 15.92 31.33
N ALA A 98 -2.65 16.86 31.44
CA ALA A 98 -2.72 18.00 30.54
C ALA A 98 -1.55 18.96 30.79
N PRO A 99 -0.72 19.25 29.77
CA PRO A 99 0.45 20.10 29.93
C PRO A 99 0.05 21.57 30.07
N THR A 100 1.00 22.42 30.46
CA THR A 100 0.82 23.88 30.48
C THR A 100 0.93 24.51 29.09
N SER A 101 1.70 23.86 28.21
CA SER A 101 1.82 24.18 26.77
C SER A 101 1.76 22.88 25.97
N ILE A 102 1.00 22.86 24.88
CA ILE A 102 0.84 21.67 24.06
C ILE A 102 1.92 21.65 22.97
N ASP A 103 2.57 20.50 22.85
CA ASP A 103 3.41 20.16 21.70
C ASP A 103 2.65 19.11 20.89
N ARG A 104 2.28 19.49 19.66
CA ARG A 104 1.52 18.62 18.76
C ARG A 104 2.28 17.35 18.39
N ASN A 105 3.61 17.36 18.41
CA ASN A 105 4.46 16.21 18.10
C ASN A 105 4.56 15.24 19.29
N ASN A 106 4.09 15.61 20.48
CA ASN A 106 4.16 14.78 21.67
C ASN A 106 2.84 14.04 21.90
N LEU A 107 2.89 12.70 21.83
CA LEU A 107 1.74 11.83 22.07
C LEU A 107 1.05 12.13 23.40
N ASN A 108 1.81 12.40 24.45
CA ASN A 108 1.32 12.57 25.82
C ASN A 108 0.75 13.97 26.11
N HIS A 109 0.87 14.93 25.17
CA HIS A 109 0.32 16.28 25.33
C HIS A 109 -1.15 16.37 24.86
N THR A 110 -1.74 15.26 24.42
CA THR A 110 -3.10 15.19 23.88
C THR A 110 -3.84 13.95 24.40
N ALA A 111 -5.17 14.05 24.53
CA ALA A 111 -6.01 12.90 24.86
C ALA A 111 -6.38 12.22 23.54
N ASN A 112 -5.81 11.05 23.29
CA ASN A 112 -5.94 10.34 22.02
C ASN A 112 -7.00 9.24 22.15
N PHE A 113 -8.13 9.37 21.47
CA PHE A 113 -9.22 8.41 21.47
C PHE A 113 -9.19 7.60 20.18
N LEU A 114 -8.99 6.27 20.27
CA LEU A 114 -9.28 5.39 19.15
C LEU A 114 -10.79 5.28 19.01
N LEU A 115 -11.33 5.73 17.88
CA LEU A 115 -12.77 5.78 17.68
C LEU A 115 -13.34 4.38 17.39
N PRO A 116 -14.51 4.03 17.98
CA PRO A 116 -15.27 2.87 17.55
C PRO A 116 -15.62 2.98 16.06
N ASN A 117 -15.64 1.84 15.34
CA ASN A 117 -15.98 1.83 13.92
C ASN A 117 -17.36 2.48 13.65
N SER A 118 -18.33 2.32 14.56
CA SER A 118 -19.66 2.94 14.46
C SER A 118 -19.63 4.47 14.38
N TRP A 119 -18.57 5.12 14.90
CA TRP A 119 -18.39 6.57 14.86
C TRP A 119 -17.72 7.06 13.58
N THR A 120 -17.40 6.14 12.65
CA THR A 120 -16.69 6.44 11.39
C THR A 120 -17.49 6.02 10.16
N GLN A 121 -18.80 5.79 10.31
CA GLN A 121 -19.69 5.26 9.28
C GLN A 121 -20.40 6.31 8.41
N GLY A 122 -20.42 7.58 8.82
CA GLY A 122 -21.21 8.61 8.17
C GLY A 122 -20.65 10.01 8.41
N SER A 123 -21.54 10.99 8.54
CA SER A 123 -21.18 12.33 8.99
C SER A 123 -21.75 12.53 10.38
N TYR A 124 -20.93 13.00 11.32
CA TYR A 124 -21.33 13.16 12.71
C TYR A 124 -20.82 14.49 13.28
N THR A 125 -21.48 14.93 14.34
CA THR A 125 -21.05 16.10 15.12
C THR A 125 -20.26 15.62 16.34
N PHE A 126 -19.06 16.17 16.51
CA PHE A 126 -18.16 15.87 17.63
C PHE A 126 -17.94 17.09 18.50
N SER A 127 -17.91 16.91 19.81
CA SER A 127 -17.52 17.95 20.77
C SER A 127 -16.66 17.36 21.88
N ALA A 128 -15.83 18.19 22.50
CA ALA A 128 -14.95 17.79 23.58
C ALA A 128 -15.30 18.55 24.85
N ARG A 129 -15.14 17.89 25.99
CA ARG A 129 -15.16 18.51 27.31
C ARG A 129 -13.93 18.08 28.09
N ALA A 130 -13.35 18.97 28.88
CA ALA A 130 -12.29 18.64 29.82
C ALA A 130 -12.71 19.09 31.23
N ALA A 131 -12.39 18.28 32.23
CA ALA A 131 -12.64 18.59 33.63
C ALA A 131 -11.38 18.29 34.46
N ASP A 132 -11.00 19.22 35.33
CA ASP A 132 -9.93 19.01 36.31
C ASP A 132 -10.46 18.52 37.66
N ARG A 133 -9.55 18.29 38.61
CA ARG A 133 -9.88 17.82 39.96
C ARG A 133 -10.37 18.92 40.91
N LEU A 134 -10.30 20.19 40.50
CA LEU A 134 -10.83 21.34 41.25
C LEU A 134 -12.27 21.68 40.84
N GLY A 135 -12.82 20.96 39.87
CA GLY A 135 -14.18 21.15 39.37
C GLY A 135 -14.28 22.15 38.22
N ASN A 136 -13.17 22.70 37.73
CA ASN A 136 -13.21 23.55 36.54
C ASN A 136 -13.49 22.69 35.31
N VAL A 137 -14.24 23.27 34.37
CA VAL A 137 -14.66 22.61 33.14
C VAL A 137 -14.44 23.51 31.93
N ALA A 138 -14.04 22.91 30.81
CA ALA A 138 -13.96 23.56 29.51
C ALA A 138 -14.66 22.71 28.46
N SER A 139 -15.35 23.35 27.52
CA SER A 139 -16.08 22.68 26.42
C SER A 139 -15.67 23.30 25.09
N SER A 140 -15.55 22.48 24.05
CA SER A 140 -15.24 22.96 22.70
C SER A 140 -16.51 23.38 21.96
N THR A 141 -16.34 24.21 20.93
CA THR A 141 -17.33 24.30 19.85
C THR A 141 -17.44 22.93 19.16
N PRO A 142 -18.65 22.46 18.82
CA PRO A 142 -18.82 21.25 18.03
C PRO A 142 -18.23 21.38 16.62
N ILE A 143 -17.71 20.28 16.07
CA ILE A 143 -17.26 20.17 14.67
C ILE A 143 -18.04 19.09 13.94
N ASN A 144 -18.32 19.31 12.66
CA ASN A 144 -18.94 18.33 11.78
C ASN A 144 -17.86 17.59 11.00
N VAL A 145 -17.88 16.27 11.04
CA VAL A 145 -16.84 15.42 10.45
C VAL A 145 -17.50 14.37 9.56
N GLY A 146 -17.09 14.32 8.29
CA GLY A 146 -17.62 13.38 7.30
C GLY A 146 -16.64 12.25 6.97
N PHE A 147 -17.14 11.02 7.01
CA PHE A 147 -16.39 9.80 6.66
C PHE A 147 -16.91 9.18 5.36
N ASN A 148 -16.06 9.15 4.34
CA ASN A 148 -16.46 8.82 2.98
C ASN A 148 -15.98 7.44 2.55
N THR A 149 -16.79 6.71 1.79
CA THR A 149 -16.41 5.42 1.24
C THR A 149 -15.29 5.57 0.20
N ARG A 150 -14.32 4.66 0.26
CA ARG A 150 -13.25 4.50 -0.74
C ARG A 150 -13.20 3.04 -1.20
N THR A 151 -12.85 2.82 -2.46
CA THR A 151 -12.70 1.49 -3.06
C THR A 151 -11.56 0.74 -2.38
N VAL A 152 -11.82 -0.47 -1.90
CA VAL A 152 -10.79 -1.36 -1.35
C VAL A 152 -10.01 -2.01 -2.49
N PRO A 153 -8.70 -1.76 -2.63
CA PRO A 153 -7.91 -2.43 -3.63
C PRO A 153 -7.64 -3.89 -3.24
N THR A 154 -7.61 -4.76 -4.25
CA THR A 154 -7.06 -6.11 -4.13
C THR A 154 -5.61 -6.11 -4.58
N VAL A 155 -4.72 -6.64 -3.75
CA VAL A 155 -3.29 -6.77 -4.04
C VAL A 155 -2.90 -8.23 -3.93
N TRP A 156 -2.35 -8.80 -5.00
CA TRP A 156 -1.73 -10.12 -4.94
C TRP A 156 -0.32 -9.98 -4.37
N ALA A 157 -0.07 -10.61 -3.23
CA ALA A 157 1.19 -10.58 -2.50
C ALA A 157 1.97 -11.86 -2.80
N VAL A 158 3.10 -11.73 -3.48
CA VAL A 158 3.87 -12.87 -3.99
C VAL A 158 5.28 -12.86 -3.39
N PRO A 159 5.68 -13.82 -2.54
CA PRO A 159 7.08 -14.00 -2.19
C PRO A 159 7.88 -14.38 -3.44
N ILE A 160 9.03 -13.75 -3.67
CA ILE A 160 9.87 -14.06 -4.84
C ILE A 160 10.99 -14.98 -4.41
N ASN A 161 11.06 -16.17 -5.03
CA ASN A 161 12.12 -17.13 -4.78
C ASN A 161 13.34 -16.83 -5.65
N THR A 162 14.44 -16.41 -5.02
CA THR A 162 15.74 -16.19 -5.69
C THR A 162 16.74 -17.33 -5.50
N GLY A 163 16.32 -18.42 -4.87
CA GLY A 163 17.09 -19.64 -4.71
C GLY A 163 16.74 -20.66 -5.80
N THR A 164 16.67 -21.93 -5.41
CA THR A 164 16.23 -23.01 -6.30
C THR A 164 14.85 -23.51 -5.88
N GLN A 165 14.30 -24.47 -6.63
CA GLN A 165 13.03 -25.11 -6.26
C GLN A 165 13.17 -25.94 -4.97
N GLN A 166 14.32 -26.59 -4.78
CA GLN A 166 14.60 -27.45 -3.62
C GLN A 166 15.08 -26.66 -2.41
N ASN A 167 15.76 -25.53 -2.63
CA ASN A 167 16.23 -24.64 -1.57
C ASN A 167 15.76 -23.20 -1.85
N PRO A 168 14.48 -22.89 -1.56
CA PRO A 168 13.92 -21.58 -1.85
C PRO A 168 14.52 -20.50 -0.95
N ASN A 169 14.86 -19.36 -1.55
CA ASN A 169 15.24 -18.14 -0.84
C ASN A 169 14.13 -17.10 -1.03
N VAL A 170 13.30 -16.90 0.00
CA VAL A 170 12.14 -16.02 -0.03
C VAL A 170 12.14 -15.10 1.20
N THR A 171 11.48 -13.95 1.06
CA THR A 171 11.28 -13.02 2.17
C THR A 171 10.46 -13.66 3.30
N THR A 172 10.83 -13.35 4.55
CA THR A 172 10.12 -13.88 5.72
C THR A 172 8.69 -13.34 5.82
N ASN A 173 7.78 -14.14 6.38
CA ASN A 173 6.39 -13.74 6.59
C ASN A 173 6.26 -12.48 7.47
N ALA A 174 7.14 -12.31 8.47
CA ALA A 174 7.15 -11.12 9.33
C ALA A 174 7.44 -9.85 8.53
N ASN A 175 8.42 -9.89 7.61
CA ASN A 175 8.77 -8.75 6.77
C ASN A 175 7.65 -8.41 5.77
N ILE A 176 7.00 -9.44 5.20
CA ILE A 176 5.84 -9.26 4.33
C ILE A 176 4.69 -8.60 5.11
N GLN A 177 4.39 -9.12 6.30
CA GLN A 177 3.29 -8.61 7.12
C GLN A 177 3.54 -7.16 7.58
N ASN A 178 4.76 -6.84 8.00
CA ASN A 178 5.13 -5.47 8.39
C ASN A 178 4.87 -4.45 7.27
N GLN A 179 5.21 -4.80 6.02
CA GLN A 179 4.95 -3.94 4.88
C GLN A 179 3.45 -3.80 4.55
N LYS A 180 2.69 -4.89 4.62
CA LYS A 180 1.23 -4.86 4.45
C LYS A 180 0.56 -3.97 5.50
N ASP A 181 0.98 -4.08 6.76
CA ASP A 181 0.41 -3.31 7.86
C ASP A 181 0.79 -1.83 7.78
N TYR A 182 2.00 -1.51 7.32
CA TYR A 182 2.36 -0.13 7.02
C TYR A 182 1.47 0.44 5.90
N MET A 183 1.32 -0.27 4.78
CA MET A 183 0.48 0.19 3.66
C MET A 183 -0.98 0.41 4.10
N ARG A 184 -1.55 -0.49 4.91
CA ARG A 184 -2.89 -0.30 5.50
C ARG A 184 -2.97 0.94 6.37
N ALA A 185 -1.92 1.28 7.11
CA ALA A 185 -1.89 2.48 7.95
C ALA A 185 -1.90 3.75 7.09
N VAL A 186 -1.00 3.85 6.11
CA VAL A 186 -0.80 5.11 5.36
C VAL A 186 -1.77 5.32 4.20
N TYR A 187 -2.34 4.28 3.59
CA TYR A 187 -3.23 4.49 2.44
C TYR A 187 -4.64 4.92 2.86
N PRO A 188 -5.28 5.84 2.11
CA PRO A 188 -6.62 6.35 2.40
C PRO A 188 -7.72 5.37 1.91
N VAL A 189 -7.65 4.15 2.40
CA VAL A 189 -8.67 3.10 2.25
C VAL A 189 -8.89 2.42 3.60
N HIS A 190 -10.11 1.95 3.85
CA HIS A 190 -10.42 1.32 5.15
C HIS A 190 -9.75 -0.03 5.33
N ASN A 191 -9.47 -0.72 4.22
CA ASN A 191 -8.70 -1.95 4.19
C ASN A 191 -8.05 -2.12 2.81
N ILE A 192 -7.12 -3.07 2.73
CA ILE A 192 -6.53 -3.57 1.49
C ILE A 192 -6.74 -5.08 1.50
N ASN A 193 -7.36 -5.60 0.44
CA ASN A 193 -7.57 -7.03 0.27
C ASN A 193 -6.29 -7.68 -0.27
N PHE A 194 -5.39 -8.05 0.64
CA PHE A 194 -4.20 -8.82 0.28
C PHE A 194 -4.57 -10.29 0.05
N VAL A 195 -4.24 -10.80 -1.13
CA VAL A 195 -4.35 -12.23 -1.46
C VAL A 195 -2.95 -12.79 -1.55
N ASP A 196 -2.59 -13.64 -0.59
CA ASP A 196 -1.30 -14.30 -0.59
C ASP A 196 -1.21 -15.34 -1.70
N LYS A 197 -0.15 -15.26 -2.49
CA LYS A 197 0.17 -16.19 -3.56
C LYS A 197 1.45 -16.95 -3.21
N PRO A 198 1.53 -18.24 -3.54
CA PRO A 198 2.76 -19.00 -3.36
C PRO A 198 3.83 -18.52 -4.35
N TRP A 199 5.11 -18.59 -3.97
CA TRP A 199 6.21 -18.26 -4.90
C TRP A 199 6.23 -19.21 -6.11
N GLN A 200 5.67 -20.40 -5.96
CA GLN A 200 5.54 -21.43 -6.99
C GLN A 200 4.71 -20.99 -8.19
N ASP A 201 3.80 -20.02 -8.02
CA ASP A 201 3.02 -19.45 -9.13
C ASP A 201 3.93 -18.72 -10.15
N ILE A 202 5.08 -18.24 -9.70
CA ILE A 202 6.11 -17.58 -10.53
C ILE A 202 7.27 -18.54 -10.84
N GLY A 203 7.62 -19.40 -9.87
CA GLY A 203 8.82 -20.24 -9.90
C GLY A 203 10.08 -19.48 -9.46
N PRO A 204 11.24 -20.17 -9.40
CA PRO A 204 12.52 -19.54 -9.11
C PRO A 204 12.88 -18.49 -10.18
N THR A 205 13.34 -17.31 -9.75
CA THR A 205 13.72 -16.21 -10.65
C THR A 205 14.80 -15.34 -10.01
N THR A 206 15.35 -14.38 -10.74
CA THR A 206 16.26 -13.38 -10.19
C THR A 206 15.51 -12.11 -9.79
N VAL A 207 16.13 -11.31 -8.92
CA VAL A 207 15.62 -9.97 -8.55
C VAL A 207 15.46 -9.08 -9.79
N GLY A 208 16.40 -9.13 -10.74
CA GLY A 208 16.33 -8.38 -12.00
C GLY A 208 15.12 -8.73 -12.87
N ASN A 209 14.81 -10.02 -12.99
CA ASN A 209 13.72 -10.50 -13.86
C ASN A 209 12.34 -10.47 -13.20
N THR A 210 12.22 -9.95 -11.98
CA THR A 210 10.98 -10.06 -11.19
C THR A 210 9.81 -9.30 -11.82
N ILE A 211 10.03 -8.08 -12.33
CA ILE A 211 8.95 -7.28 -12.93
C ILE A 211 8.35 -7.99 -14.15
N ASP A 212 9.17 -8.48 -15.06
CA ASP A 212 8.72 -9.19 -16.27
C ASP A 212 7.92 -10.46 -15.93
N ARG A 213 8.38 -11.19 -14.91
CA ARG A 213 7.69 -12.40 -14.42
C ARG A 213 6.33 -12.07 -13.81
N LEU A 214 6.25 -11.02 -13.00
CA LEU A 214 4.98 -10.56 -12.42
C LEU A 214 4.03 -10.03 -13.48
N ASN A 215 4.53 -9.31 -14.47
CA ASN A 215 3.73 -8.83 -15.61
C ASN A 215 3.16 -10.00 -16.41
N THR A 216 3.97 -11.02 -16.70
CA THR A 216 3.53 -12.26 -17.35
C THR A 216 2.44 -12.96 -16.52
N TYR A 217 2.64 -13.08 -15.21
CA TYR A 217 1.67 -13.69 -14.30
C TYR A 217 0.34 -12.93 -14.26
N TYR A 218 0.38 -11.60 -14.13
CA TYR A 218 -0.80 -10.75 -14.17
C TYR A 218 -1.55 -10.88 -15.51
N ASN A 219 -0.83 -10.81 -16.64
CA ASN A 219 -1.42 -10.89 -17.97
C ASN A 219 -2.11 -12.24 -18.21
N ASN A 220 -1.47 -13.34 -17.81
CA ASN A 220 -2.05 -14.68 -17.90
C ASN A 220 -3.33 -14.78 -17.04
N ALA A 221 -3.30 -14.24 -15.81
CA ALA A 221 -4.47 -14.21 -14.95
C ALA A 221 -5.60 -13.35 -15.54
N ALA A 222 -5.29 -12.19 -16.12
CA ALA A 222 -6.27 -11.30 -16.73
C ALA A 222 -6.93 -11.94 -17.97
N ILE A 223 -6.14 -12.63 -18.81
CA ILE A 223 -6.65 -13.36 -19.98
C ILE A 223 -7.55 -14.52 -19.55
N ALA A 224 -7.12 -15.34 -18.58
CA ALA A 224 -7.94 -16.43 -18.05
C ALA A 224 -9.25 -15.93 -17.42
N TRP A 225 -9.16 -14.80 -16.70
CA TRP A 225 -10.33 -14.13 -16.13
C TRP A 225 -11.29 -13.68 -17.24
N LEU A 226 -10.79 -13.01 -18.28
CA LEU A 226 -11.60 -12.52 -19.40
C LEU A 226 -12.30 -13.67 -20.12
N PHE A 227 -11.58 -14.74 -20.48
CA PHE A 227 -12.19 -15.89 -21.15
C PHE A 227 -13.27 -16.54 -20.30
N THR A 228 -13.05 -16.67 -19.00
CA THR A 228 -14.06 -17.26 -18.12
C THR A 228 -15.32 -16.39 -18.06
N VAL A 229 -15.18 -15.07 -17.95
CA VAL A 229 -16.32 -14.15 -17.99
C VAL A 229 -17.05 -14.25 -19.33
N LEU A 230 -16.33 -14.27 -20.45
CA LEU A 230 -16.92 -14.36 -21.79
C LEU A 230 -17.68 -15.68 -22.01
N PHE A 231 -17.14 -16.81 -21.55
CA PHE A 231 -17.74 -18.13 -21.82
C PHE A 231 -18.74 -18.59 -20.75
N THR A 232 -18.65 -18.09 -19.52
CA THR A 232 -19.50 -18.55 -18.41
C THR A 232 -20.41 -17.46 -17.84
N GLY A 233 -20.18 -16.20 -18.18
CA GLY A 233 -20.85 -15.05 -17.56
C GLY A 233 -20.47 -14.80 -16.10
N LYS A 234 -19.51 -15.56 -15.54
CA LYS A 234 -19.10 -15.51 -14.14
C LYS A 234 -17.62 -15.14 -14.02
N GLN A 235 -17.30 -14.35 -12.99
CA GLN A 235 -15.91 -14.04 -12.65
C GLN A 235 -15.31 -15.25 -11.92
N PRO A 236 -14.17 -15.81 -12.36
CA PRO A 236 -13.58 -16.99 -11.71
C PRO A 236 -12.92 -16.64 -10.38
N PHE A 237 -12.45 -15.41 -10.24
CA PHE A 237 -11.81 -14.85 -9.05
C PHE A 237 -11.80 -13.31 -9.16
N THR A 238 -11.47 -12.64 -8.05
CA THR A 238 -11.24 -11.19 -8.07
C THR A 238 -9.89 -10.89 -8.72
N LEU A 239 -9.92 -10.25 -9.89
CA LEU A 239 -8.72 -9.77 -10.56
C LEU A 239 -8.04 -8.69 -9.69
N PRO A 240 -6.73 -8.76 -9.44
CA PRO A 240 -6.07 -7.81 -8.57
C PRO A 240 -5.96 -6.42 -9.21
N ASN A 241 -6.01 -5.38 -8.38
CA ASN A 241 -5.65 -4.03 -8.81
C ASN A 241 -4.14 -3.88 -8.97
N GLN A 242 -3.36 -4.59 -8.14
CA GLN A 242 -1.89 -4.60 -8.13
C GLN A 242 -1.35 -6.01 -7.83
N VAL A 243 -0.19 -6.34 -8.35
CA VAL A 243 0.61 -7.50 -7.96
C VAL A 243 1.93 -7.01 -7.39
N TYR A 244 2.30 -7.47 -6.20
CA TYR A 244 3.54 -7.08 -5.56
C TYR A 244 4.43 -8.29 -5.26
N GLY A 245 5.67 -8.24 -5.73
CA GLY A 245 6.71 -9.21 -5.45
C GLY A 245 7.57 -8.83 -4.24
N PHE A 246 7.53 -9.62 -3.17
CA PHE A 246 8.43 -9.46 -2.03
C PHE A 246 9.75 -10.16 -2.33
N THR A 247 10.79 -9.40 -2.67
CA THR A 247 12.13 -9.95 -2.94
C THR A 247 12.94 -10.07 -1.64
N PRO A 248 13.80 -11.09 -1.50
CA PRO A 248 14.64 -11.27 -0.31
C PRO A 248 15.82 -10.28 -0.24
N SER A 249 16.09 -9.56 -1.33
CA SER A 249 17.13 -8.54 -1.44
C SER A 249 16.83 -7.54 -2.58
N GLY A 250 17.69 -6.54 -2.75
CA GLY A 250 17.61 -5.54 -3.82
C GLY A 250 16.73 -4.33 -3.53
N GLY A 251 16.72 -3.34 -4.43
CA GLY A 251 15.88 -2.16 -4.32
C GLY A 251 14.40 -2.42 -4.65
N GLY A 252 13.56 -1.42 -4.41
CA GLY A 252 12.20 -1.41 -4.95
C GLY A 252 12.20 -1.03 -6.43
N ILE A 253 11.31 -1.63 -7.21
CA ILE A 253 11.04 -1.25 -8.60
C ILE A 253 9.54 -1.34 -8.85
N SER A 254 9.03 -0.37 -9.59
CA SER A 254 7.64 -0.29 -10.05
C SER A 254 7.57 -0.23 -11.56
N ASP A 255 6.39 -0.55 -12.11
CA ASP A 255 6.11 -0.53 -13.55
C ASP A 255 4.98 0.47 -13.87
N PRO A 256 5.16 1.78 -13.60
CA PRO A 256 4.06 2.75 -13.70
C PRO A 256 3.73 3.11 -15.15
N THR A 257 2.50 3.60 -15.40
CA THR A 257 2.06 3.91 -16.78
C THR A 257 2.79 5.05 -17.47
N TRP A 258 3.43 5.91 -16.69
CA TRP A 258 4.13 7.08 -17.20
C TRP A 258 5.63 6.84 -17.45
N PHE A 259 6.12 5.62 -17.26
CA PHE A 259 7.52 5.25 -17.48
C PHE A 259 7.62 3.94 -18.26
N ASN A 260 8.48 3.89 -19.28
CA ASN A 260 8.81 2.69 -20.06
C ASN A 260 7.60 1.84 -20.54
N ASN A 261 6.46 2.48 -20.84
CA ASN A 261 5.21 1.83 -21.25
C ASN A 261 4.66 0.82 -20.22
N GLY A 262 4.92 1.02 -18.93
CA GLY A 262 4.43 0.15 -17.87
C GLY A 262 2.91 0.08 -17.80
N ALA A 263 2.37 -0.98 -17.21
CA ALA A 263 0.92 -1.14 -17.06
C ALA A 263 0.37 -0.47 -15.79
N GLY A 264 1.25 -0.06 -14.87
CA GLY A 264 0.93 0.37 -13.51
C GLY A 264 0.26 -0.74 -12.72
N LYS A 265 0.63 -2.00 -12.92
CA LYS A 265 -0.02 -3.16 -12.28
C LYS A 265 0.91 -3.95 -11.39
N VAL A 266 2.21 -3.88 -11.63
CA VAL A 266 3.18 -4.72 -10.93
C VAL A 266 4.27 -3.88 -10.30
N ALA A 267 4.73 -4.31 -9.15
CA ALA A 267 5.90 -3.76 -8.50
C ALA A 267 6.57 -4.84 -7.65
N ARG A 268 7.79 -4.56 -7.17
CA ARG A 268 8.54 -5.47 -6.31
C ARG A 268 9.47 -4.73 -5.38
N GLY A 269 9.91 -5.39 -4.32
CA GLY A 269 10.95 -4.84 -3.46
C GLY A 269 11.23 -5.64 -2.21
N PHE A 270 12.32 -5.23 -1.56
CA PHE A 270 12.78 -5.69 -0.26
C PHE A 270 12.68 -4.55 0.77
N LEU A 271 12.94 -4.82 2.05
CA LEU A 271 12.99 -3.85 3.15
C LEU A 271 14.16 -2.84 3.05
N GLY A 272 14.58 -2.41 1.85
CA GLY A 272 15.75 -1.55 1.64
C GLY A 272 15.66 -0.16 2.31
N THR A 273 15.99 0.90 1.59
CA THR A 273 15.97 2.27 2.17
C THR A 273 14.57 2.70 2.63
N SER A 274 13.51 2.09 2.13
CA SER A 274 12.13 2.32 2.56
C SER A 274 11.65 1.37 3.66
N SER A 275 12.43 0.36 4.04
CA SER A 275 12.12 -0.56 5.14
C SER A 275 10.68 -1.09 5.08
N GLU A 276 9.86 -0.90 6.11
CA GLU A 276 8.43 -1.28 6.14
C GLU A 276 7.56 -0.53 5.10
N GLY A 277 8.06 0.57 4.54
CA GLY A 277 7.38 1.39 3.56
C GLY A 277 7.52 0.95 2.10
N THR A 278 8.39 0.00 1.76
CA THR A 278 8.70 -0.31 0.34
C THR A 278 7.45 -0.71 -0.46
N LEU A 279 6.61 -1.61 0.04
CA LEU A 279 5.34 -1.97 -0.62
C LEU A 279 4.48 -0.75 -0.96
N ALA A 280 4.29 0.15 0.00
CA ALA A 280 3.46 1.35 -0.16
C ALA A 280 4.11 2.36 -1.11
N HIS A 281 5.43 2.49 -1.05
CA HIS A 281 6.24 3.36 -1.92
C HIS A 281 6.11 2.92 -3.39
N GLU A 282 6.33 1.65 -3.65
CA GLU A 282 6.33 1.14 -5.02
C GLU A 282 4.92 1.11 -5.62
N ILE A 283 3.91 0.64 -4.88
CA ILE A 283 2.53 0.68 -5.40
C ILE A 283 2.09 2.12 -5.67
N ASN A 284 2.59 3.09 -4.91
CA ASN A 284 2.25 4.49 -5.13
C ASN A 284 2.72 4.98 -6.51
N HIS A 285 3.92 4.60 -6.98
CA HIS A 285 4.36 4.90 -8.36
C HIS A 285 3.32 4.42 -9.39
N ASN A 286 2.84 3.19 -9.23
CA ASN A 286 1.87 2.55 -10.12
C ASN A 286 0.47 3.17 -10.09
N LEU A 287 0.11 3.82 -8.99
CA LEU A 287 -1.22 4.41 -8.82
C LEU A 287 -1.34 5.78 -9.48
N ASP A 288 -0.23 6.45 -9.75
CA ASP A 288 -0.25 7.68 -10.51
C ASP A 288 -0.48 7.42 -12.01
N ARG A 289 -1.57 7.99 -12.51
CA ARG A 289 -2.01 7.90 -13.91
C ARG A 289 -1.90 9.24 -14.64
N SER A 290 -1.30 10.26 -14.03
CA SER A 290 -1.08 11.54 -14.69
C SER A 290 -0.08 11.38 -15.84
N ASN A 291 -0.18 12.26 -16.84
CA ASN A 291 0.79 12.33 -17.92
C ASN A 291 2.19 12.57 -17.34
N ASN A 292 3.16 11.78 -17.79
CA ASN A 292 4.55 11.79 -17.34
C ASN A 292 4.76 11.53 -15.84
N GLY A 293 3.75 11.18 -15.04
CA GLY A 293 3.88 11.01 -13.61
C GLY A 293 4.12 12.35 -12.90
N THR A 294 3.34 12.62 -11.89
CA THR A 294 3.43 13.81 -11.05
C THR A 294 3.54 13.34 -9.62
N TRP A 295 2.42 13.31 -8.90
CA TRP A 295 2.39 12.95 -7.51
C TRP A 295 3.03 11.59 -7.27
N GLY A 296 2.93 10.59 -8.13
CA GLY A 296 3.51 9.25 -7.94
C GLY A 296 5.03 9.21 -7.79
N ARG A 297 5.74 10.24 -8.27
CA ARG A 297 7.20 10.34 -8.31
C ARG A 297 7.85 10.61 -6.95
N HIS A 298 9.19 10.58 -6.90
CA HIS A 298 9.94 10.82 -5.66
C HIS A 298 9.91 12.29 -5.22
N VAL A 299 10.04 12.55 -3.92
CA VAL A 299 10.12 13.94 -3.42
C VAL A 299 11.46 14.60 -3.76
N PRO A 300 11.53 15.93 -3.96
CA PRO A 300 12.79 16.64 -4.17
C PRO A 300 13.74 16.44 -2.99
N ASN A 301 15.04 16.34 -3.28
CA ASN A 301 16.09 16.08 -2.28
C ASN A 301 15.82 14.82 -1.44
N GLY A 302 15.19 13.81 -2.03
CA GLY A 302 14.81 12.55 -1.38
C GLY A 302 15.96 11.58 -1.14
N CYS A 303 17.15 12.06 -0.74
CA CYS A 303 18.36 11.25 -0.49
C CYS A 303 18.82 10.41 -1.70
N GLY A 304 19.03 11.07 -2.84
CA GLY A 304 19.49 10.43 -4.07
C GLY A 304 18.41 9.69 -4.85
N ALA A 305 17.13 9.88 -4.50
CA ALA A 305 16.02 9.40 -5.30
C ALA A 305 15.88 10.24 -6.58
N ASP A 306 15.93 9.58 -7.74
CA ASP A 306 15.79 10.21 -9.06
C ASP A 306 14.33 10.44 -9.46
N GLY A 307 14.10 11.26 -10.49
CA GLY A 307 12.76 11.42 -11.06
C GLY A 307 11.81 12.15 -10.11
N THR A 308 12.20 13.34 -9.67
CA THR A 308 11.46 14.23 -8.78
C THR A 308 10.02 14.49 -9.25
N ASP A 309 9.09 14.54 -8.30
CA ASP A 309 7.71 14.99 -8.48
C ASP A 309 7.69 16.51 -8.77
N PRO A 310 7.31 16.91 -9.99
CA PRO A 310 7.25 18.33 -10.37
C PRO A 310 6.16 19.12 -9.65
N ASN A 311 5.16 18.45 -9.07
CA ASN A 311 4.01 19.07 -8.41
C ASN A 311 4.13 19.04 -6.88
N TRP A 312 5.25 18.56 -6.34
CA TRP A 312 5.46 18.50 -4.91
C TRP A 312 5.39 19.91 -4.29
N PRO A 313 4.47 20.16 -3.34
CA PRO A 313 4.13 21.53 -2.93
C PRO A 313 5.06 22.11 -1.85
N TYR A 314 6.01 21.32 -1.34
CA TYR A 314 6.86 21.73 -0.22
C TYR A 314 8.31 21.93 -0.67
N ALA A 315 8.99 22.90 -0.07
CA ALA A 315 10.40 23.17 -0.37
C ALA A 315 11.37 22.09 0.12
N ASN A 316 10.88 21.14 0.92
CA ASN A 316 11.67 20.07 1.55
C ASN A 316 11.05 18.70 1.26
N ARG A 317 11.71 17.64 1.73
CA ARG A 317 11.33 16.23 1.51
C ARG A 317 10.36 15.63 2.54
N ASN A 318 9.86 16.46 3.46
CA ASN A 318 9.19 16.01 4.67
C ASN A 318 7.67 15.89 4.48
N ILE A 319 6.98 15.29 5.44
CA ILE A 319 5.51 15.19 5.40
C ILE A 319 4.81 16.54 5.62
N ASN A 320 5.50 17.53 6.23
CA ASN A 320 5.05 18.90 6.48
C ASN A 320 3.74 19.07 7.30
N GLU A 321 3.14 17.96 7.74
CA GLU A 321 2.09 17.94 8.76
C GLU A 321 2.30 16.79 9.74
N VAL A 322 1.79 16.93 10.96
CA VAL A 322 1.92 15.87 11.97
C VAL A 322 1.12 14.65 11.56
N GLY A 323 1.81 13.51 11.47
CA GLY A 323 1.21 12.21 11.24
C GLY A 323 0.80 11.52 12.55
N PHE A 324 -0.01 10.47 12.42
CA PHE A 324 -0.43 9.62 13.52
C PHE A 324 -0.59 8.16 13.04
N ASP A 325 0.25 7.27 13.56
CA ASP A 325 0.12 5.84 13.34
C ASP A 325 -0.96 5.25 14.27
N THR A 326 -2.14 4.97 13.71
CA THR A 326 -3.28 4.47 14.49
C THR A 326 -3.11 3.04 14.99
N ARG A 327 -2.06 2.31 14.56
CA ARG A 327 -1.78 0.94 14.99
C ARG A 327 -1.36 0.88 16.45
N LEU A 328 -1.99 -0.02 17.20
CA LEU A 328 -1.64 -0.29 18.59
C LEU A 328 -0.46 -1.30 18.70
N PRO A 329 0.27 -1.30 19.82
CA PRO A 329 0.24 -0.31 20.90
C PRO A 329 0.87 1.01 20.45
N TRP A 330 0.30 2.12 20.93
CA TRP A 330 0.89 3.43 20.70
C TRP A 330 2.16 3.62 21.52
N ALA A 331 3.16 4.26 20.92
CA ALA A 331 4.49 4.41 21.48
C ALA A 331 5.02 5.84 21.28
N ALA A 332 5.83 6.29 22.22
CA ALA A 332 6.60 7.52 22.14
C ALA A 332 8.05 7.23 22.60
N SER A 333 8.68 6.23 22.00
CA SER A 333 10.08 5.88 22.26
C SER A 333 10.97 6.37 21.12
N GLY A 334 12.26 6.58 21.40
CA GLY A 334 13.22 6.97 20.36
C GLY A 334 13.34 5.98 19.20
N SER A 335 12.88 4.73 19.35
CA SER A 335 12.88 3.70 18.31
C SER A 335 11.54 3.55 17.59
N LYS A 336 10.42 3.97 18.18
CA LYS A 336 9.09 3.88 17.58
C LYS A 336 8.19 5.03 18.05
N LEU A 337 7.69 5.79 17.09
CA LEU A 337 6.77 6.90 17.31
C LEU A 337 5.38 6.59 16.76
N THR A 338 4.35 6.95 17.52
CA THR A 338 2.96 7.01 17.08
C THR A 338 2.61 8.36 16.49
N VAL A 339 3.01 9.45 17.15
CA VAL A 339 2.89 10.78 16.58
C VAL A 339 4.12 11.01 15.71
N ILE A 340 3.90 11.16 14.40
CA ILE A 340 4.98 11.28 13.43
C ILE A 340 5.28 12.78 13.23
N PRO A 341 6.51 13.23 13.51
CA PRO A 341 6.87 14.63 13.36
C PRO A 341 6.67 15.12 11.92
N ASN A 342 6.26 16.38 11.77
CA ASN A 342 6.10 16.99 10.45
C ASN A 342 7.42 17.11 9.65
N THR A 343 8.56 16.95 10.33
CA THR A 343 9.92 16.92 9.76
C THR A 343 10.33 15.56 9.23
N ASP A 344 9.53 14.52 9.44
CA ASP A 344 9.84 13.18 8.95
C ASP A 344 9.72 13.12 7.43
N PRO A 345 10.55 12.31 6.76
CA PRO A 345 10.52 12.17 5.32
C PRO A 345 9.19 11.58 4.83
N ASP A 346 8.72 12.08 3.69
CA ASP A 346 7.59 11.48 2.98
C ASP A 346 7.91 10.06 2.50
N LEU A 347 6.89 9.22 2.39
CA LEU A 347 7.01 7.82 1.98
C LEU A 347 7.69 7.65 0.62
N MET A 348 7.67 8.67 -0.25
CA MET A 348 8.36 8.67 -1.54
C MET A 348 9.75 9.32 -1.54
N SER A 349 10.33 9.50 -0.37
CA SER A 349 11.76 9.79 -0.18
C SER A 349 12.55 8.49 -0.03
N TYR A 350 13.86 8.49 -0.32
CA TYR A 350 14.77 7.44 0.17
C TYR A 350 15.33 7.73 1.57
N CYS A 351 15.17 8.95 2.08
CA CYS A 351 15.60 9.32 3.43
C CYS A 351 14.82 8.58 4.51
N GLN A 352 15.47 8.30 5.64
CA GLN A 352 14.85 7.69 6.82
C GLN A 352 14.91 8.66 8.01
N SER A 353 13.90 8.62 8.89
CA SER A 353 13.82 9.41 10.13
C SER A 353 14.73 8.89 11.26
N GLY A 354 15.22 7.65 11.16
CA GLY A 354 16.02 7.00 12.20
C GLY A 354 15.21 6.32 13.30
N HIS A 355 13.88 6.31 13.20
CA HIS A 355 12.97 5.57 14.07
C HIS A 355 11.88 4.88 13.23
N LEU A 356 11.01 4.07 13.85
CA LEU A 356 9.85 3.49 13.19
C LEU A 356 8.58 4.32 13.42
N PRO A 357 7.71 4.46 12.41
CA PRO A 357 7.98 4.25 11.00
C PRO A 357 9.10 5.16 10.49
N THR A 358 9.90 4.66 9.56
CA THR A 358 11.09 5.33 8.99
C THR A 358 10.73 6.51 8.09
N LYS A 359 9.49 6.52 7.59
CA LYS A 359 8.89 7.53 6.70
C LYS A 359 7.39 7.50 6.91
N TRP A 360 6.68 8.51 6.42
CA TRP A 360 5.23 8.58 6.57
C TRP A 360 4.54 9.30 5.42
N ILE A 361 3.22 9.36 5.42
CA ILE A 361 2.45 9.98 4.33
C ILE A 361 2.23 11.48 4.59
N SER A 362 2.52 12.30 3.59
CA SER A 362 2.18 13.74 3.58
C SER A 362 0.69 13.99 3.27
N PRO A 363 0.15 15.18 3.61
CA PRO A 363 -1.18 15.61 3.18
C PRO A 363 -1.37 15.58 1.67
N TYR A 364 -0.35 16.01 0.92
CA TYR A 364 -0.37 16.02 -0.54
C TYR A 364 -0.54 14.62 -1.12
N ARG A 365 0.20 13.64 -0.61
CA ARG A 365 0.05 12.23 -0.97
C ARG A 365 -1.30 11.66 -0.60
N TRP A 366 -1.73 11.92 0.64
CA TRP A 366 -3.00 11.45 1.15
C TRP A 366 -4.15 11.88 0.24
N GLN A 367 -4.18 13.15 -0.17
CA GLN A 367 -5.22 13.67 -1.05
C GLN A 367 -5.22 13.01 -2.43
N ASN A 368 -4.06 12.84 -3.06
CA ASN A 368 -3.94 12.21 -4.38
C ASN A 368 -4.35 10.73 -4.35
N LEU A 369 -3.90 9.97 -3.35
CA LEU A 369 -4.32 8.58 -3.16
C LEU A 369 -5.81 8.49 -2.83
N TYR A 370 -6.34 9.40 -2.00
CA TYR A 370 -7.75 9.42 -1.64
C TYR A 370 -8.63 9.60 -2.88
N ASN A 371 -8.23 10.49 -3.79
CA ASN A 371 -8.89 10.70 -5.08
C ASN A 371 -8.80 9.47 -5.99
N THR A 372 -7.64 8.80 -6.01
CA THR A 372 -7.43 7.55 -6.77
C THR A 372 -8.39 6.44 -6.35
N PHE A 373 -8.69 6.33 -5.06
CA PHE A 373 -9.61 5.31 -4.53
C PHE A 373 -11.08 5.74 -4.46
N PHE A 374 -11.49 6.77 -5.21
CA PHE A 374 -12.87 7.23 -5.21
C PHE A 374 -13.85 6.12 -5.65
N ALA A 375 -14.88 5.86 -4.84
CA ALA A 375 -15.87 4.80 -5.08
C ALA A 375 -16.83 5.10 -6.25
N GLY A 376 -16.93 6.36 -6.70
CA GLY A 376 -17.89 6.80 -7.70
C GLY A 376 -17.62 6.33 -9.13
N TYR A 377 -16.46 5.71 -9.42
CA TYR A 377 -16.18 5.19 -10.76
C TYR A 377 -16.84 3.83 -11.07
N VAL A 378 -17.47 3.19 -10.08
CA VAL A 378 -18.22 1.92 -10.27
C VAL A 378 -19.73 2.16 -10.45
N GLY A 379 -20.18 3.43 -10.43
CA GLY A 379 -21.59 3.82 -10.48
C GLY A 379 -22.14 4.22 -11.85
N ALA A 380 -21.31 4.39 -12.87
CA ALA A 380 -21.80 4.51 -14.24
C ALA A 380 -22.14 3.12 -14.77
N LYS A 381 -23.29 2.57 -14.36
CA LYS A 381 -24.00 1.59 -15.17
C LYS A 381 -24.33 2.26 -16.51
N ARG A 382 -23.38 2.32 -17.44
CA ARG A 382 -23.76 2.10 -18.84
C ARG A 382 -24.19 0.65 -18.89
N SER A 383 -25.48 0.44 -18.68
CA SER A 383 -26.15 -0.74 -19.19
C SER A 383 -25.82 -0.82 -20.68
N ILE A 384 -24.79 -1.60 -21.03
CA ILE A 384 -24.71 -2.15 -22.36
C ILE A 384 -25.85 -3.17 -22.40
N SER A 385 -27.05 -2.67 -22.69
CA SER A 385 -28.12 -3.49 -23.22
C SER A 385 -27.63 -3.97 -24.57
N ALA A 386 -26.90 -5.09 -24.58
CA ALA A 386 -26.71 -5.89 -25.78
C ALA A 386 -28.06 -6.55 -26.12
N ARG A 387 -29.05 -5.73 -26.51
CA ARG A 387 -30.08 -6.19 -27.44
C ARG A 387 -29.38 -6.22 -28.79
N ALA A 388 -28.85 -7.39 -29.13
CA ALA A 388 -28.54 -7.71 -30.50
C ALA A 388 -29.86 -7.64 -31.28
N ASP A 389 -30.14 -6.46 -31.86
CA ASP A 389 -31.24 -6.30 -32.79
C ASP A 389 -30.83 -6.98 -34.10
N CYS A 390 -31.15 -8.27 -34.21
CA CYS A 390 -30.81 -9.13 -35.34
C CYS A 390 -31.74 -8.89 -36.55
N ARG A 391 -32.10 -7.63 -36.84
CA ARG A 391 -33.02 -7.27 -37.93
C ARG A 391 -32.68 -5.93 -38.59
N SER A 392 -31.47 -5.76 -39.12
CA SER A 392 -31.26 -4.68 -40.11
C SER A 392 -30.20 -4.93 -41.19
N SER A 393 -29.44 -6.03 -41.14
CA SER A 393 -28.41 -6.33 -42.16
C SER A 393 -28.94 -7.16 -43.35
N ARG A 394 -30.15 -6.87 -43.86
CA ARG A 394 -30.71 -7.55 -45.05
C ARG A 394 -31.04 -6.61 -46.22
N ARG A 395 -30.49 -5.40 -46.24
CA ARG A 395 -30.53 -4.49 -47.39
C ARG A 395 -29.21 -3.76 -47.51
N LEU A 396 -28.25 -4.38 -48.19
CA LEU A 396 -27.11 -3.73 -48.86
C LEU A 396 -26.18 -4.85 -49.34
N LEU A 397 -26.60 -5.56 -50.40
CA LEU A 397 -25.75 -6.35 -51.32
C LEU A 397 -26.69 -7.12 -52.25
N HIS A 398 -27.22 -6.43 -53.26
CA HIS A 398 -27.60 -7.01 -54.56
C HIS A 398 -27.96 -5.85 -55.49
N HIS A 399 -26.97 -5.31 -56.20
CA HIS A 399 -27.18 -4.78 -57.54
C HIS A 399 -25.84 -4.65 -58.27
N ARG A 400 -25.66 -5.55 -59.25
CA ARG A 400 -24.89 -5.46 -60.51
C ARG A 400 -24.10 -6.75 -60.72
N ALA A 401 -24.75 -7.73 -61.32
CA ALA A 401 -24.17 -8.52 -62.42
C ALA A 401 -25.25 -9.41 -63.06
N HIS A 402 -25.22 -9.45 -64.39
CA HIS A 402 -25.88 -10.37 -65.34
C HIS A 402 -27.34 -10.15 -65.76
N GLN A 403 -27.49 -9.53 -66.93
CA GLN A 403 -28.42 -10.01 -67.96
C GLN A 403 -27.69 -11.04 -68.83
N GLN A 404 -28.19 -12.28 -68.82
CA GLN A 404 -28.37 -13.10 -70.02
C GLN A 404 -29.25 -14.30 -69.61
N ARG A 405 -30.49 -14.29 -70.12
CA ARG A 405 -31.45 -15.40 -70.04
C ARG A 405 -31.31 -16.23 -71.30
N TRP A 406 -31.14 -17.54 -71.12
CA TRP A 406 -31.60 -18.58 -72.05
C TRP A 406 -32.64 -19.43 -71.32
N HIS A 407 -33.69 -19.82 -72.04
CA HIS A 407 -34.87 -20.53 -71.57
C HIS A 407 -34.74 -22.06 -71.73
N GLY A 408 -35.44 -22.80 -70.84
CA GLY A 408 -35.82 -24.23 -70.98
C GLY A 408 -34.91 -25.19 -70.21
N ALA A 409 -35.34 -26.32 -69.65
CA ALA A 409 -36.65 -26.95 -69.48
C ALA A 409 -36.44 -28.16 -68.51
N VAL A 410 -37.48 -28.53 -67.74
CA VAL A 410 -37.91 -29.90 -67.36
C VAL A 410 -36.94 -30.85 -66.59
N GLU A 411 -37.22 -30.99 -65.28
CA GLU A 411 -37.53 -32.24 -64.52
C GLU A 411 -36.47 -33.36 -64.23
N PRO A 412 -36.73 -34.36 -63.32
CA PRO A 412 -35.96 -34.53 -62.08
C PRO A 412 -35.24 -35.89 -61.93
N GLY A 413 -34.25 -36.01 -61.02
CA GLY A 413 -33.71 -37.32 -60.65
C GLY A 413 -32.37 -37.35 -59.90
N ALA A 414 -32.46 -37.42 -58.57
CA ALA A 414 -31.71 -38.25 -57.62
C ALA A 414 -30.17 -38.52 -57.68
N VAL A 415 -29.58 -38.39 -56.47
CA VAL A 415 -28.42 -39.08 -55.85
C VAL A 415 -26.98 -38.62 -56.18
N SER A 416 -26.31 -37.95 -55.22
CA SER A 416 -25.17 -38.53 -54.45
C SER A 416 -24.42 -37.49 -53.59
N GLU A 417 -24.16 -37.91 -52.34
CA GLU A 417 -23.00 -37.64 -51.47
C GLU A 417 -22.61 -36.20 -51.02
N GLY A 418 -22.36 -36.06 -49.70
CA GLY A 418 -21.94 -34.82 -48.99
C GLY A 418 -20.45 -34.46 -49.16
N PRO A 419 -19.73 -33.86 -48.18
CA PRO A 419 -20.13 -33.29 -46.88
C PRO A 419 -19.59 -31.83 -46.67
N ALA A 420 -19.58 -31.39 -45.40
CA ALA A 420 -18.77 -30.30 -44.80
C ALA A 420 -19.51 -29.01 -44.39
N LEU A 421 -20.10 -29.04 -43.20
CA LEU A 421 -20.26 -27.87 -42.35
C LEU A 421 -19.07 -27.79 -41.40
N GLY A 422 -18.31 -26.71 -41.45
CA GLY A 422 -17.28 -26.45 -40.45
C GLY A 422 -16.30 -25.37 -40.85
N GLU A 423 -16.73 -24.10 -40.85
CA GLU A 423 -15.84 -22.93 -40.72
C GLU A 423 -16.67 -21.63 -40.73
N CYS A 424 -17.16 -21.19 -39.57
CA CYS A 424 -17.64 -19.79 -39.44
C CYS A 424 -17.59 -19.22 -38.02
N ALA A 425 -17.36 -20.03 -36.98
CA ALA A 425 -17.36 -19.54 -35.60
C ALA A 425 -15.99 -18.99 -35.11
N THR A 426 -14.88 -19.36 -35.75
CA THR A 426 -13.53 -19.06 -35.25
C THR A 426 -12.98 -17.70 -35.65
N ARG A 427 -13.45 -17.08 -36.74
CA ARG A 427 -12.89 -15.81 -37.24
C ARG A 427 -13.41 -14.56 -36.51
N ARG A 428 -14.58 -14.60 -35.87
CA ARG A 428 -15.13 -13.42 -35.16
C ARG A 428 -14.54 -13.22 -33.76
N VAL A 429 -14.03 -14.27 -33.12
CA VAL A 429 -13.43 -14.18 -31.78
C VAL A 429 -12.05 -13.52 -31.83
N CYS A 430 -11.28 -13.72 -32.91
CA CYS A 430 -9.95 -13.11 -33.06
C CYS A 430 -9.99 -11.59 -33.29
N ALA A 431 -11.08 -11.05 -33.86
CA ALA A 431 -11.17 -9.61 -34.17
C ALA A 431 -11.43 -8.75 -32.92
N VAL A 432 -12.23 -9.24 -31.96
CA VAL A 432 -12.55 -8.49 -30.72
C VAL A 432 -11.33 -8.41 -29.78
N VAL A 433 -10.46 -9.43 -29.79
CA VAL A 433 -9.23 -9.44 -28.97
C VAL A 433 -8.20 -8.42 -29.49
N ALA A 434 -8.15 -8.17 -30.80
CA ALA A 434 -7.23 -7.21 -31.40
C ALA A 434 -7.66 -5.74 -31.21
N GLU A 435 -8.96 -5.46 -31.01
CA GLU A 435 -9.47 -4.10 -30.78
C GLU A 435 -9.41 -3.69 -29.29
N CYS A 436 -9.40 -4.64 -28.35
CA CYS A 436 -9.28 -4.33 -26.92
C CYS A 436 -7.83 -4.18 -26.44
N PHE A 437 -6.85 -4.70 -27.18
CA PHE A 437 -5.43 -4.58 -26.86
C PHE A 437 -4.71 -3.95 -28.05
N GLY A 438 -4.34 -2.68 -27.89
CA GLY A 438 -3.67 -1.88 -28.92
C GLY A 438 -2.55 -2.64 -29.62
N ALA A 439 -2.54 -2.54 -30.94
CA ALA A 439 -1.61 -3.21 -31.84
C ALA A 439 -0.16 -2.91 -31.46
N ASN A 440 0.56 -3.93 -30.98
CA ASN A 440 2.00 -4.06 -31.13
C ASN A 440 2.43 -5.47 -30.70
N HIS A 441 2.36 -6.46 -31.59
CA HIS A 441 3.31 -7.57 -31.62
C HIS A 441 3.30 -8.24 -33.00
N ARG A 442 4.50 -8.36 -33.60
CA ARG A 442 4.77 -9.07 -34.86
C ARG A 442 4.52 -10.57 -34.66
N ALA A 443 3.74 -11.16 -35.57
CA ALA A 443 3.43 -12.58 -35.57
C ALA A 443 4.66 -13.45 -35.88
N LEU A 444 4.98 -14.38 -34.98
CA LEU A 444 5.89 -15.50 -35.25
C LEU A 444 5.05 -16.66 -35.84
N ALA A 445 5.32 -17.02 -37.09
CA ALA A 445 4.67 -18.16 -37.75
C ALA A 445 5.38 -19.47 -37.36
N ILE A 446 4.69 -20.38 -36.67
CA ILE A 446 5.15 -21.76 -36.44
C ILE A 446 4.36 -22.68 -37.37
N GLN A 447 5.02 -23.18 -38.42
CA GLN A 447 4.50 -24.28 -39.25
C GLN A 447 4.79 -25.63 -38.56
N GLY A 448 3.76 -26.26 -38.00
CA GLY A 448 3.83 -27.64 -37.51
C GLY A 448 3.35 -28.64 -38.56
N ARG A 449 4.27 -29.39 -39.18
CA ARG A 449 3.97 -30.57 -40.00
C ARG A 449 3.75 -31.79 -39.08
N VAL A 450 2.54 -32.32 -39.06
CA VAL A 450 2.22 -33.61 -38.42
C VAL A 450 2.57 -34.75 -39.38
N ARG A 451 3.47 -35.66 -38.97
CA ARG A 451 3.67 -36.97 -39.60
C ARG A 451 3.26 -38.06 -38.61
N GLN A 452 2.20 -38.78 -38.93
CA GLN A 452 1.85 -40.05 -38.27
C GLN A 452 2.66 -41.21 -38.88
N ARG A 453 3.15 -42.13 -38.05
CA ARG A 453 3.42 -43.53 -38.43
C ARG A 453 3.02 -44.47 -37.28
N PRO A 454 2.60 -45.72 -37.59
CA PRO A 454 1.87 -46.58 -36.66
C PRO A 454 2.73 -47.67 -35.99
N GLY A 455 2.28 -48.07 -34.78
CA GLY A 455 2.17 -49.45 -34.30
C GLY A 455 3.43 -50.26 -33.98
N ARG A 456 3.60 -50.64 -32.69
CA ARG A 456 3.99 -52.01 -32.27
C ARG A 456 3.77 -52.23 -30.77
N THR A 457 3.18 -53.38 -30.46
CA THR A 457 2.91 -53.97 -29.14
C THR A 457 4.11 -54.76 -28.61
N HIS A 458 4.36 -54.74 -27.29
CA HIS A 458 4.38 -55.90 -26.37
C HIS A 458 5.16 -55.68 -25.04
N ARG A 459 4.58 -56.28 -23.98
CA ARG A 459 5.17 -56.87 -22.75
C ARG A 459 5.62 -55.98 -21.57
N VAL A 460 4.75 -55.98 -20.55
CA VAL A 460 4.93 -56.48 -19.16
C VAL A 460 6.36 -56.58 -18.62
N GLY A 461 6.59 -55.88 -17.51
CA GLY A 461 7.63 -56.16 -16.51
C GLY A 461 7.16 -55.69 -15.14
N VAL A 462 6.78 -56.65 -14.30
CA VAL A 462 6.47 -56.48 -12.87
C VAL A 462 7.79 -56.40 -12.10
N LEU A 463 7.94 -55.43 -11.20
CA LEU A 463 8.89 -55.55 -10.09
C LEU A 463 8.22 -55.04 -8.81
N GLN A 464 8.21 -55.92 -7.82
CA GLN A 464 7.64 -55.79 -6.48
C GLN A 464 8.79 -55.69 -5.47
N LEU A 465 8.45 -55.39 -4.20
CA LEU A 465 9.26 -55.39 -2.96
C LEU A 465 9.80 -54.00 -2.58
N SER A 466 9.75 -53.49 -1.35
CA SER A 466 9.14 -53.86 -0.06
C SER A 466 9.61 -52.78 0.95
N GLY A 467 8.80 -52.32 1.91
CA GLY A 467 9.29 -51.58 3.09
C GLY A 467 9.86 -52.54 4.15
N PRO A 468 9.88 -52.23 5.48
CA PRO A 468 9.87 -50.95 6.20
C PRO A 468 10.81 -50.94 7.46
N GLY A 469 10.76 -49.86 8.28
CA GLY A 469 11.18 -49.82 9.70
C GLY A 469 12.54 -49.14 9.99
N GLY A 470 12.81 -48.45 11.10
CA GLY A 470 12.08 -48.13 12.33
C GLY A 470 13.03 -47.47 13.36
N LEU A 471 12.50 -46.56 14.19
CA LEU A 471 12.76 -46.27 15.62
C LEU A 471 14.20 -46.20 16.21
N ASN A 472 14.56 -45.10 16.91
CA ASN A 472 14.60 -44.99 18.40
C ASN A 472 15.31 -43.72 18.97
N HIS A 473 14.74 -43.21 20.09
CA HIS A 473 15.26 -42.55 21.34
C HIS A 473 16.70 -41.98 21.44
N SER A 474 17.09 -40.99 22.27
CA SER A 474 16.70 -40.45 23.60
C SER A 474 17.58 -39.21 23.93
N VAL A 475 17.08 -38.09 24.48
CA VAL A 475 17.12 -37.58 25.91
C VAL A 475 18.46 -37.08 26.51
N SER A 476 18.39 -35.92 27.19
CA SER A 476 19.24 -35.37 28.29
C SER A 476 20.37 -34.41 27.92
N ALA A 477 20.79 -33.37 28.67
CA ALA A 477 20.22 -32.43 29.64
C ALA A 477 21.33 -31.38 29.96
N GLN A 478 20.90 -30.15 30.32
CA GLN A 478 21.52 -29.11 31.18
C GLN A 478 23.05 -29.10 31.48
N ARG A 479 23.67 -27.91 31.37
CA ARG A 479 24.04 -27.00 32.51
C ARG A 479 24.92 -25.83 32.05
N ARG A 480 24.58 -24.60 32.49
CA ARG A 480 25.51 -23.46 32.69
C ARG A 480 26.21 -23.63 34.06
N PRO A 481 27.33 -22.93 34.37
CA PRO A 481 27.25 -21.56 34.91
C PRO A 481 28.38 -20.61 34.49
N SER A 482 28.14 -19.37 34.87
CA SER A 482 28.83 -18.09 34.73
C SER A 482 30.18 -17.95 35.46
N ARG A 483 31.04 -17.02 34.99
CA ARG A 483 31.98 -16.27 35.83
C ARG A 483 32.28 -14.86 35.30
N ILE A 484 32.44 -13.97 36.27
CA ILE A 484 32.67 -12.53 36.23
C ILE A 484 34.16 -12.23 36.01
N HIS A 485 34.50 -11.16 35.28
CA HIS A 485 35.65 -10.29 35.61
C HIS A 485 35.49 -8.89 34.99
N ARG A 486 35.54 -7.87 35.86
CA ARG A 486 35.96 -6.50 35.50
C ARG A 486 37.49 -6.49 35.36
N VAL A 487 38.00 -5.84 34.32
CA VAL A 487 39.30 -5.15 34.35
C VAL A 487 39.14 -3.86 33.54
N ALA A 488 39.50 -2.74 34.17
CA ALA A 488 39.73 -1.46 33.52
C ALA A 488 41.21 -1.38 33.13
N GLN A 489 41.52 -0.84 31.96
CA GLN A 489 42.79 -0.16 31.69
C GLN A 489 42.62 0.73 30.44
N GLY A 490 43.05 1.98 30.57
CA GLY A 490 43.16 2.94 29.47
C GLY A 490 44.42 2.74 28.65
N GLY A 491 44.49 3.43 27.52
CA GLY A 491 45.67 3.46 26.67
C GLY A 491 45.41 4.15 25.34
N HIS A 492 46.18 5.21 25.11
CA HIS A 492 46.28 6.08 23.94
C HIS A 492 46.35 5.39 22.56
N GLY A 493 46.04 6.14 21.49
CA GLY A 493 46.78 5.99 20.23
C GLY A 493 45.98 6.23 18.94
N ALA A 494 46.18 7.43 18.38
CA ALA A 494 46.13 7.84 16.98
C ALA A 494 45.68 6.87 15.86
N GLY A 495 44.77 7.39 15.02
CA GLY A 495 44.94 7.50 13.56
C GLY A 495 44.76 6.25 12.71
N LEU A 496 43.79 6.28 11.78
CA LEU A 496 44.00 5.79 10.41
C LEU A 496 42.87 6.21 9.49
N ALA A 497 43.28 6.86 8.39
CA ALA A 497 42.49 7.17 7.22
C ALA A 497 41.93 5.88 6.59
N GLN A 498 40.66 5.91 6.19
CA GLN A 498 40.11 4.87 5.34
C GLN A 498 40.33 5.23 3.87
N SER A 499 41.11 4.40 3.21
CA SER A 499 41.29 4.35 1.77
C SER A 499 40.03 3.82 1.10
N LEU A 500 39.59 4.53 0.07
CA LEU A 500 38.63 4.03 -0.91
C LEU A 500 39.41 3.17 -1.92
N GLY A 501 39.12 1.86 -1.90
CA GLY A 501 39.55 0.94 -2.95
C GLY A 501 38.43 0.79 -3.98
N CYS A 502 38.62 1.40 -5.15
CA CYS A 502 37.92 1.01 -6.38
C CYS A 502 38.65 -0.22 -6.97
N ALA A 503 37.88 -1.23 -7.37
CA ALA A 503 38.35 -2.29 -8.26
C ALA A 503 37.62 -2.16 -9.60
N ASP A 504 38.43 -2.05 -10.65
CA ASP A 504 38.11 -1.87 -12.06
C ASP A 504 37.42 -3.06 -12.72
N GLY A 505 36.76 -2.76 -13.85
CA GLY A 505 36.80 -3.61 -15.04
C GLY A 505 35.47 -3.89 -15.73
N ASP A 506 34.98 -3.00 -16.60
CA ASP A 506 35.25 -3.11 -18.04
C ASP A 506 34.59 -1.99 -18.89
N ARG A 507 35.49 -1.19 -19.48
CA ARG A 507 35.52 -0.60 -20.84
C ARG A 507 34.21 -0.36 -21.61
N ASN A 508 33.91 0.93 -21.83
CA ASN A 508 34.01 1.53 -23.17
C ASN A 508 34.06 3.07 -23.07
N CYS A 509 35.18 3.64 -23.52
CA CYS A 509 35.41 5.07 -23.71
C CYS A 509 35.19 5.43 -25.18
N ALA A 510 34.53 6.58 -25.41
CA ALA A 510 34.66 7.55 -26.52
C ALA A 510 33.34 8.37 -26.54
N HIS A 511 33.25 9.70 -26.59
CA HIS A 511 34.05 10.82 -27.08
C HIS A 511 33.71 12.06 -26.22
N LEU A 512 34.68 12.85 -25.74
CA LEU A 512 35.10 14.16 -26.30
C LEU A 512 33.96 15.18 -26.51
N TRP A 513 33.89 16.20 -25.64
CA TRP A 513 34.00 17.61 -26.06
C TRP A 513 34.36 18.52 -24.87
N ARG A 514 35.31 19.42 -25.09
CA ARG A 514 35.87 20.40 -24.16
C ARG A 514 35.86 21.75 -24.89
N SER A 515 35.26 22.78 -24.28
CA SER A 515 35.55 24.22 -24.47
C SER A 515 34.84 24.92 -23.29
N GLY A 516 35.47 25.70 -22.41
CA GLY A 516 36.24 26.93 -22.68
C GLY A 516 35.26 28.01 -23.15
N GLU A 517 35.08 29.21 -22.59
CA GLU A 517 35.86 30.09 -21.72
C GLU A 517 34.97 31.33 -21.39
N ARG A 518 35.24 32.02 -20.26
CA ARG A 518 35.23 33.50 -20.02
C ARG A 518 33.95 34.32 -20.28
N ASP A 519 33.64 35.46 -19.67
CA ASP A 519 34.07 36.29 -18.52
C ASP A 519 33.08 37.49 -18.46
N ALA A 520 33.18 38.30 -17.39
CA ALA A 520 32.65 39.66 -17.14
C ALA A 520 31.31 39.72 -16.37
N ASN A 521 31.11 40.40 -15.24
CA ASN A 521 31.73 41.48 -14.43
C ASN A 521 30.65 42.55 -14.16
N CYS A 522 30.43 42.88 -12.87
CA CYS A 522 30.11 44.18 -12.25
C CYS A 522 30.06 43.91 -10.73
N ALA A 523 31.08 44.24 -9.90
CA ALA A 523 31.46 45.55 -9.33
C ALA A 523 30.32 46.11 -8.40
N VAL A 524 30.46 46.56 -7.14
CA VAL A 524 31.53 47.27 -6.37
C VAL A 524 31.22 47.25 -4.84
N ASP A 525 32.28 47.21 -4.00
CA ASP A 525 32.52 47.68 -2.60
C ASP A 525 31.53 47.42 -1.42
N SER A 526 31.94 47.15 -0.18
CA SER A 526 33.09 47.69 0.58
C SER A 526 33.57 46.79 1.74
N GLU A 527 34.88 46.89 1.97
CA GLU A 527 35.72 46.57 3.14
C GLU A 527 35.18 47.05 4.51
N ARG A 528 35.55 46.59 5.72
CA ARG A 528 36.36 45.50 6.33
C ARG A 528 36.23 45.70 7.90
N PRO A 529 37.09 45.22 8.84
CA PRO A 529 36.76 44.16 9.82
C PRO A 529 37.03 44.51 11.33
N ARG A 530 36.73 43.57 12.25
CA ARG A 530 37.46 43.20 13.50
C ARG A 530 36.98 41.78 13.91
N GLN A 531 37.75 40.75 14.28
CA GLN A 531 39.17 40.50 14.54
C GLN A 531 39.56 39.15 13.90
#